data_AF-A0A4Q2YFP7-F1
#
_entry.id   AF-A0A4Q2YFP7-F1
#
_cell.length_a   1.000
_cell.length_b   1.000
_cell.length_c   1.000
_cell.angle_alpha   90.00
_cell.angle_beta   90.00
_cell.angle_gamma   90.00
#
_symmetry.space_group_name_H-M   'P 1'
#
loop_
_entity.id
_entity.type
_entity.pdbx_description
1 polymer ?
#
loop_
_entity_poly.entity_id
_entity_poly.type
_entity_poly.pdbx_seq_one_letter_code
_entity_poly.pdbx_strand_id
1 'polypeptide(L)'
;MPPQGAVLPDDVVAAILTYVRSSFGNGASAVSTDFVKSIRAATATRDKPWTAPEILKLHPLPKEPSALKNLISRTYFGNWKDLPDFSKLTSANVEEEHDGIISLDQATKRGEHFGMVWEAEFEAGKEGEYEFFFDADDGGRVTINGRRIAEIKGLGPMNGGRAKTVQVKLPKGLHPIRIEYYEATNHDGIQLGWKGPGMKSFKWVSEQTATNTKKWQEILLTPKDRPIIYRNFIAGTTARAIGVGFPGKVNLAWSADLLAPALLWKGDFIDAGRHWTDRGQGNQEPAGQVVAKLSDKRLLPDHAVFKGYKLDAKGNPTFEIRVGEQTLSDRWQPTDEGGLERVISLTSGPGLEVLLAPHDMKGVGWQAGKAETTTRDNQSFATLKGGEQVTVIYTFKK
;
A
#
# COMPACT_ATOMS: atom_id res chain seq x y z
N MET A 1 -3.69 26.04 9.35
CA MET A 1 -4.60 27.17 9.64
C MET A 1 -4.13 27.85 10.91
N PRO A 2 -4.23 29.18 11.05
CA PRO A 2 -3.99 29.86 12.31
C PRO A 2 -4.96 29.32 13.39
N PRO A 3 -4.56 29.25 14.67
CA PRO A 3 -5.41 28.73 15.75
C PRO A 3 -6.56 29.71 16.03
N GLN A 4 -7.68 29.55 15.32
CA GLN A 4 -8.85 30.42 15.50
C GLN A 4 -9.60 30.17 16.83
N GLY A 5 -9.30 29.06 17.51
CA GLY A 5 -9.93 28.70 18.79
C GLY A 5 -9.73 29.74 19.89
N ALA A 6 -8.59 30.44 19.90
CA ALA A 6 -8.31 31.50 20.88
C ALA A 6 -9.01 32.84 20.55
N VAL A 7 -9.51 33.01 19.32
CA VAL A 7 -10.03 34.27 18.80
C VAL A 7 -11.57 34.31 18.84
N LEU A 8 -12.22 33.15 18.81
CA LEU A 8 -13.68 33.05 18.79
C LEU A 8 -14.28 32.81 20.19
N PRO A 9 -15.27 33.60 20.64
CA PRO A 9 -16.06 33.32 21.83
C PRO A 9 -16.82 31.97 21.77
N ASP A 10 -17.16 31.40 22.93
CA ASP A 10 -17.82 30.08 23.04
C ASP A 10 -19.17 30.03 22.32
N ASP A 11 -19.96 31.10 22.41
CA ASP A 11 -21.28 31.25 21.81
C ASP A 11 -21.20 31.34 20.28
N VAL A 12 -20.17 32.03 19.76
CA VAL A 12 -19.91 32.09 18.31
C VAL A 12 -19.52 30.72 17.78
N VAL A 13 -18.67 29.98 18.50
CA VAL A 13 -18.33 28.60 18.11
C VAL A 13 -19.56 27.69 18.16
N ALA A 14 -20.39 27.81 19.20
CA ALA A 14 -21.64 27.05 19.32
C ALA A 14 -22.61 27.34 18.16
N ALA A 15 -22.74 28.61 17.77
CA ALA A 15 -23.56 29.03 16.64
C ALA A 15 -23.04 28.48 15.29
N ILE A 16 -21.73 28.56 15.04
CA ILE A 16 -21.10 28.01 13.83
C ILE A 16 -21.31 26.50 13.76
N LEU A 17 -21.04 25.78 14.85
CA LEU A 17 -21.21 24.32 14.89
C LEU A 17 -22.67 23.91 14.70
N THR A 18 -23.61 24.66 15.28
CA THR A 18 -25.05 24.46 15.08
C THR A 18 -25.45 24.67 13.63
N TYR A 19 -24.96 25.74 12.99
CA TYR A 19 -25.22 26.01 11.58
C TYR A 19 -24.71 24.86 10.70
N VAL A 20 -23.47 24.40 10.90
CA VAL A 20 -22.90 23.27 10.15
C VAL A 20 -23.70 21.99 10.34
N ARG A 21 -24.15 21.69 11.57
CA ARG A 21 -24.94 20.50 11.92
C ARG A 21 -26.38 20.49 11.41
N SER A 22 -26.92 21.66 11.06
CA SER A 22 -28.31 21.82 10.60
C SER A 22 -28.43 22.27 9.14
N SER A 23 -27.30 22.59 8.49
CA SER A 23 -27.24 23.01 7.09
C SER A 23 -26.67 21.90 6.20
N PHE A 24 -26.62 22.13 4.89
CA PHE A 24 -25.99 21.21 3.91
C PHE A 24 -26.60 19.80 3.88
N GLY A 25 -27.91 19.69 4.17
CA GLY A 25 -28.62 18.41 4.21
C GLY A 25 -28.52 17.66 5.54
N ASN A 26 -27.90 18.26 6.56
CA ASN A 26 -27.84 17.72 7.91
C ASN A 26 -29.08 18.09 8.74
N GLY A 27 -29.44 17.27 9.73
CA GLY A 27 -30.57 17.50 10.63
C GLY A 27 -30.24 17.27 12.12
N ALA A 28 -28.98 17.50 12.50
CA ALA A 28 -28.52 17.21 13.86
C ALA A 28 -28.89 18.34 14.85
N SER A 29 -28.99 17.97 16.13
CA SER A 29 -29.32 18.91 17.21
C SER A 29 -28.30 20.04 17.36
N ALA A 30 -28.77 21.18 17.86
CA ALA A 30 -27.93 22.34 18.16
C ALA A 30 -26.85 22.02 19.20
N VAL A 31 -25.72 22.73 19.08
CA VAL A 31 -24.62 22.68 20.04
C VAL A 31 -24.78 23.84 21.01
N SER A 32 -24.80 23.55 22.31
CA SER A 32 -24.92 24.59 23.33
C SER A 32 -23.58 25.25 23.62
N THR A 33 -23.63 26.51 24.05
CA THR A 33 -22.45 27.26 24.55
C THR A 33 -21.76 26.52 25.70
N ASP A 34 -22.53 25.95 26.63
CA ASP A 34 -21.99 25.18 27.77
C ASP A 34 -21.22 23.94 27.32
N PHE A 35 -21.67 23.28 26.24
CA PHE A 35 -20.95 22.14 25.67
C PHE A 35 -19.62 22.58 25.04
N VAL A 36 -19.58 23.73 24.36
CA VAL A 36 -18.30 24.28 23.85
C VAL A 36 -17.35 24.61 25.00
N LYS A 37 -17.87 25.23 26.07
CA LYS A 37 -17.10 25.60 27.25
C LYS A 37 -16.52 24.37 27.95
N SER A 38 -17.27 23.29 28.08
CA SER A 38 -16.78 22.06 28.71
C SER A 38 -15.65 21.40 27.89
N ILE A 39 -15.77 21.36 26.56
CA ILE A 39 -14.73 20.81 25.69
C ILE A 39 -13.46 21.68 25.71
N ARG A 40 -13.60 23.01 25.71
CA ARG A 40 -12.45 23.94 25.84
C ARG A 40 -11.73 23.76 27.17
N ALA A 41 -12.47 23.65 28.28
CA ALA A 41 -11.88 23.39 29.58
C ALA A 41 -11.15 22.03 29.62
N ALA A 42 -11.76 20.97 29.08
CA ALA A 42 -11.19 19.62 29.03
C ALA A 42 -9.93 19.52 28.15
N THR A 43 -9.72 20.47 27.23
CA THR A 43 -8.61 20.45 26.26
C THR A 43 -7.64 21.62 26.44
N ALA A 44 -7.77 22.40 27.52
CA ALA A 44 -7.03 23.65 27.75
C ALA A 44 -5.49 23.47 27.77
N THR A 45 -5.00 22.29 28.15
CA THR A 45 -3.57 21.97 28.23
C THR A 45 -3.00 21.43 26.92
N ARG A 46 -3.82 21.26 25.88
CA ARG A 46 -3.38 20.69 24.61
C ARG A 46 -2.84 21.78 23.68
N ASP A 47 -1.58 21.64 23.30
CA ASP A 47 -0.84 22.57 22.44
C ASP A 47 -0.70 22.08 20.97
N LYS A 48 -1.05 20.81 20.71
CA LYS A 48 -1.02 20.20 19.38
C LYS A 48 -2.41 20.07 18.76
N PRO A 49 -2.56 20.28 17.44
CA PRO A 49 -3.80 19.96 16.74
C PRO A 49 -4.24 18.51 16.95
N TRP A 50 -5.54 18.25 16.90
CA TRP A 50 -6.06 16.89 16.87
C TRP A 50 -5.72 16.20 15.55
N THR A 51 -5.26 14.95 15.63
CA THR A 51 -5.14 14.07 14.47
C THR A 51 -6.42 13.24 14.32
N ALA A 52 -6.72 12.81 13.08
CA ALA A 52 -7.88 11.96 12.83
C ALA A 52 -7.86 10.65 13.65
N PRO A 53 -6.72 9.93 13.80
CA PRO A 53 -6.66 8.75 14.64
C PRO A 53 -6.97 9.01 16.13
N GLU A 54 -6.52 10.14 16.68
CA GLU A 54 -6.83 10.51 18.07
C GLU A 54 -8.33 10.74 18.28
N ILE A 55 -8.99 11.46 17.37
CA ILE A 55 -10.43 11.71 17.47
C ILE A 55 -11.22 10.41 17.33
N LEU A 56 -10.88 9.55 16.36
CA LEU A 56 -11.55 8.26 16.15
C LEU A 56 -11.39 7.33 17.35
N LYS A 57 -10.27 7.40 18.08
CA LYS A 57 -10.06 6.65 19.32
C LYS A 57 -10.99 7.12 20.44
N LEU A 58 -11.24 8.42 20.55
CA LEU A 58 -12.10 9.00 21.60
C LEU A 58 -13.59 8.92 21.26
N HIS A 59 -13.90 9.03 19.97
CA HIS A 59 -15.26 9.07 19.43
C HIS A 59 -15.33 8.16 18.21
N PRO A 60 -15.35 6.83 18.41
CA PRO A 60 -15.49 5.90 17.32
C PRO A 60 -16.79 6.19 16.57
N LEU A 61 -16.72 6.28 15.25
CA LEU A 61 -17.92 6.40 14.44
C LEU A 61 -18.78 5.15 14.67
N PRO A 62 -20.10 5.29 14.87
CA PRO A 62 -20.97 4.12 14.94
C PRO A 62 -20.82 3.36 13.62
N LYS A 63 -20.33 2.12 13.69
CA LYS A 63 -20.30 1.22 12.53
C LYS A 63 -21.75 0.93 12.15
N GLU A 64 -22.10 1.11 10.88
CA GLU A 64 -23.42 0.66 10.42
C GLU A 64 -23.51 -0.85 10.68
N PRO A 65 -24.53 -1.33 11.42
CA PRO A 65 -24.66 -2.75 11.69
C PRO A 65 -24.78 -3.50 10.38
N SER A 66 -23.90 -4.50 10.20
CA SER A 66 -23.87 -5.37 9.03
C SER A 66 -25.12 -6.27 8.96
N ALA A 67 -25.31 -6.89 7.79
CA ALA A 67 -26.29 -7.96 7.60
C ALA A 67 -25.86 -9.28 8.26
N LEU A 68 -24.61 -9.42 8.70
CA LEU A 68 -24.18 -10.56 9.51
C LEU A 68 -24.48 -10.31 10.99
N LYS A 69 -25.27 -11.20 11.59
CA LYS A 69 -25.60 -11.22 13.02
C LYS A 69 -24.88 -12.37 13.69
N ASN A 70 -24.60 -12.22 14.99
CA ASN A 70 -24.01 -13.28 15.82
C ASN A 70 -22.71 -13.85 15.21
N LEU A 71 -21.88 -12.97 14.67
CA LEU A 71 -20.65 -13.33 13.96
C LEU A 71 -19.58 -13.79 14.96
N ILE A 72 -19.13 -15.02 14.79
CA ILE A 72 -18.03 -15.61 15.56
C ILE A 72 -16.90 -15.93 14.57
N SER A 73 -15.68 -15.50 14.88
CA SER A 73 -14.49 -15.81 14.11
C SER A 73 -13.63 -16.85 14.82
N ARG A 74 -12.94 -17.69 14.04
CA ARG A 74 -11.96 -18.66 14.51
C ARG A 74 -10.71 -18.57 13.64
N THR A 75 -9.55 -18.47 14.27
CA THR A 75 -8.25 -18.43 13.57
C THR A 75 -7.52 -19.74 13.69
N TYR A 76 -6.86 -20.15 12.62
CA TYR A 76 -6.06 -21.38 12.51
C TYR A 76 -4.71 -21.02 11.89
N PHE A 77 -3.67 -21.77 12.24
CA PHE A 77 -2.34 -21.64 11.61
C PHE A 77 -1.98 -22.94 10.92
N GLY A 78 -1.42 -22.82 9.72
CA GLY A 78 -1.06 -23.96 8.89
C GLY A 78 -0.70 -23.54 7.47
N ASN A 79 0.14 -24.35 6.82
CA ASN A 79 0.57 -24.11 5.46
C ASN A 79 -0.30 -24.93 4.50
N TRP A 80 -1.24 -24.26 3.82
CA TRP A 80 -2.21 -24.89 2.93
C TRP A 80 -2.11 -24.32 1.51
N LYS A 81 -2.33 -25.18 0.52
CA LYS A 81 -2.44 -24.79 -0.91
C LYS A 81 -3.88 -24.81 -1.42
N ASP A 82 -4.75 -25.44 -0.64
CA ASP A 82 -6.18 -25.61 -0.87
C ASP A 82 -6.89 -25.52 0.48
N LEU A 83 -8.20 -25.26 0.46
CA LEU A 83 -9.00 -25.09 1.67
C LEU A 83 -8.92 -26.34 2.57
N PRO A 84 -8.42 -26.24 3.81
CA PRO A 84 -8.38 -27.37 4.72
C PRO A 84 -9.79 -27.70 5.26
N ASP A 85 -9.93 -28.90 5.82
CA ASP A 85 -11.10 -29.25 6.61
C ASP A 85 -10.97 -28.67 8.03
N PHE A 86 -11.42 -27.43 8.21
CA PHE A 86 -11.34 -26.73 9.49
C PHE A 86 -12.08 -27.42 10.64
N SER A 87 -13.05 -28.30 10.35
CA SER A 87 -13.74 -29.09 11.38
C SER A 87 -12.83 -30.10 12.07
N LYS A 88 -11.71 -30.44 11.45
CA LYS A 88 -10.69 -31.37 11.97
C LYS A 88 -9.51 -30.65 12.63
N LEU A 89 -9.53 -29.31 12.67
CA LEU A 89 -8.44 -28.50 13.20
C LEU A 89 -8.82 -27.86 14.53
N THR A 90 -7.84 -27.65 15.38
CA THR A 90 -7.99 -26.87 16.61
C THR A 90 -7.76 -25.39 16.29
N SER A 91 -8.73 -24.53 16.61
CA SER A 91 -8.58 -23.09 16.44
C SER A 91 -7.59 -22.53 17.48
N ALA A 92 -6.68 -21.68 17.03
CA ALA A 92 -5.74 -20.95 17.87
C ALA A 92 -6.39 -19.75 18.60
N ASN A 93 -7.50 -19.24 18.07
CA ASN A 93 -8.24 -18.11 18.64
C ASN A 93 -9.73 -18.19 18.29
N VAL A 94 -10.57 -17.60 19.12
CA VAL A 94 -12.03 -17.47 18.90
C VAL A 94 -12.45 -16.08 19.38
N GLU A 95 -13.16 -15.32 18.54
CA GLU A 95 -13.63 -13.97 18.87
C GLU A 95 -15.11 -13.78 18.47
N GLU A 96 -15.81 -12.92 19.22
CA GLU A 96 -17.14 -12.42 18.86
C GLU A 96 -17.00 -11.08 18.15
N GLU A 97 -17.47 -11.02 16.90
CA GLU A 97 -17.32 -9.86 16.02
C GLU A 97 -18.62 -9.03 16.05
N HIS A 98 -18.72 -8.12 17.02
CA HIS A 98 -19.97 -7.39 17.28
C HIS A 98 -20.42 -6.44 16.17
N ASP A 99 -19.56 -6.10 15.21
CA ASP A 99 -19.92 -5.24 14.07
C ASP A 99 -20.48 -6.02 12.87
N GLY A 100 -20.38 -7.35 12.89
CA GLY A 100 -20.78 -8.21 11.79
C GLY A 100 -19.92 -8.02 10.53
N ILE A 101 -18.67 -7.58 10.69
CA ILE A 101 -17.71 -7.42 9.59
C ILE A 101 -16.65 -8.51 9.70
N ILE A 102 -16.36 -9.20 8.59
CA ILE A 102 -15.22 -10.12 8.52
C ILE A 102 -13.93 -9.32 8.31
N SER A 103 -12.91 -9.62 9.11
CA SER A 103 -11.61 -8.93 9.06
C SER A 103 -10.47 -9.93 9.26
N LEU A 104 -9.37 -9.71 8.52
CA LEU A 104 -8.14 -10.50 8.64
C LEU A 104 -7.17 -9.93 9.69
N ASP A 105 -7.44 -8.73 10.21
CA ASP A 105 -6.49 -7.91 10.95
C ASP A 105 -5.79 -8.65 12.10
N GLN A 106 -6.52 -9.47 12.85
CA GLN A 106 -5.96 -10.22 13.99
C GLN A 106 -5.09 -11.41 13.58
N ALA A 107 -5.42 -12.05 12.45
CA ALA A 107 -4.65 -13.18 11.94
C ALA A 107 -3.37 -12.70 11.25
N THR A 108 -3.46 -11.67 10.41
CA THR A 108 -2.31 -11.08 9.68
C THR A 108 -1.24 -10.53 10.65
N LYS A 109 -1.64 -9.96 11.80
CA LYS A 109 -0.71 -9.51 12.86
C LYS A 109 0.14 -10.65 13.45
N ARG A 110 -0.27 -11.91 13.26
CA ARG A 110 0.43 -13.10 13.76
C ARG A 110 1.29 -13.78 12.71
N GLY A 111 1.30 -13.27 11.46
CA GLY A 111 2.16 -13.71 10.36
C GLY A 111 1.41 -14.40 9.22
N GLU A 112 2.20 -14.99 8.32
CA GLU A 112 1.74 -15.78 7.17
C GLU A 112 1.22 -17.16 7.58
N HIS A 113 0.69 -17.93 6.61
CA HIS A 113 0.24 -19.32 6.81
C HIS A 113 -0.89 -19.46 7.83
N PHE A 114 -2.01 -18.83 7.55
CA PHE A 114 -3.16 -18.83 8.44
C PHE A 114 -4.46 -19.14 7.70
N GLY A 115 -5.50 -19.41 8.47
CA GLY A 115 -6.83 -19.65 7.98
C GLY A 115 -7.85 -19.13 8.96
N MET A 116 -9.01 -18.73 8.44
CA MET A 116 -10.08 -18.20 9.25
C MET A 116 -11.40 -18.83 8.87
N VAL A 117 -12.24 -19.01 9.88
CA VAL A 117 -13.62 -19.42 9.75
C VAL A 117 -14.48 -18.38 10.45
N TRP A 118 -15.47 -17.87 9.74
CA TRP A 118 -16.53 -17.06 10.31
C TRP A 118 -17.86 -17.80 10.23
N GLU A 119 -18.59 -17.82 11.33
CA GLU A 119 -19.94 -18.36 11.43
C GLU A 119 -20.88 -17.27 11.91
N ALA A 120 -21.99 -17.08 11.21
CA ALA A 120 -22.95 -16.01 11.50
C ALA A 120 -24.35 -16.38 11.00
N GLU A 121 -25.29 -15.47 11.21
CA GLU A 121 -26.60 -15.45 10.58
C GLU A 121 -26.71 -14.25 9.64
N PHE A 122 -26.91 -14.49 8.35
CA PHE A 122 -27.21 -13.45 7.38
C PHE A 122 -28.68 -13.03 7.49
N GLU A 123 -28.93 -11.75 7.75
CA GLU A 123 -30.26 -11.15 7.83
C GLU A 123 -30.77 -10.72 6.44
N ALA A 124 -31.65 -11.53 5.86
CA ALA A 124 -32.43 -11.18 4.69
C ALA A 124 -33.64 -10.32 5.10
N GLY A 125 -33.52 -8.99 5.03
CA GLY A 125 -34.58 -8.06 5.43
C GLY A 125 -35.88 -8.18 4.59
N LYS A 126 -35.80 -8.76 3.40
CA LYS A 126 -36.93 -9.06 2.50
C LYS A 126 -36.75 -10.43 1.86
N GLU A 127 -37.85 -11.12 1.58
CA GLU A 127 -37.80 -12.28 0.70
C GLU A 127 -37.44 -11.85 -0.73
N GLY A 128 -36.59 -12.65 -1.40
CA GLY A 128 -36.32 -12.49 -2.82
C GLY A 128 -34.95 -13.02 -3.24
N GLU A 129 -34.49 -12.58 -4.41
CA GLU A 129 -33.16 -12.91 -4.91
C GLU A 129 -32.11 -11.97 -4.32
N TYR A 130 -31.06 -12.59 -3.78
CA TYR A 130 -29.87 -11.93 -3.27
C TYR A 130 -28.68 -12.31 -4.12
N GLU A 131 -27.91 -11.31 -4.53
CA GLU A 131 -26.66 -11.50 -5.25
C GLU A 131 -25.49 -11.40 -4.27
N PHE A 132 -24.67 -12.43 -4.18
CA PHE A 132 -23.46 -12.46 -3.36
C PHE A 132 -22.22 -12.36 -4.23
N PHE A 133 -21.30 -11.46 -3.87
CA PHE A 133 -19.96 -11.33 -4.43
C PHE A 133 -18.95 -11.94 -3.47
N PHE A 134 -18.02 -12.76 -3.97
CA PHE A 134 -16.94 -13.34 -3.19
C PHE A 134 -15.62 -13.38 -3.96
N ASP A 135 -14.54 -12.90 -3.36
CA ASP A 135 -13.15 -13.03 -3.84
C ASP A 135 -12.20 -13.17 -2.64
N ALA A 136 -11.03 -13.76 -2.83
CA ALA A 136 -10.06 -13.99 -1.74
C ALA A 136 -8.63 -14.15 -2.28
N ASP A 137 -7.62 -13.75 -1.51
CA ASP A 137 -6.19 -14.00 -1.69
C ASP A 137 -5.72 -14.71 -0.42
N ASP A 138 -5.36 -15.99 -0.40
CA ASP A 138 -5.32 -16.90 -1.55
C ASP A 138 -6.68 -17.48 -1.95
N GLY A 139 -7.41 -18.08 -1.00
CA GLY A 139 -8.60 -18.86 -1.33
C GLY A 139 -9.62 -18.99 -0.21
N GLY A 140 -10.81 -19.48 -0.54
CA GLY A 140 -11.90 -19.52 0.43
C GLY A 140 -13.21 -20.08 -0.10
N ARG A 141 -14.20 -20.19 0.78
CA ARG A 141 -15.53 -20.75 0.50
C ARG A 141 -16.61 -20.04 1.29
N VAL A 142 -17.76 -19.83 0.67
CA VAL A 142 -18.98 -19.34 1.33
C VAL A 142 -20.09 -20.37 1.22
N THR A 143 -20.75 -20.62 2.34
CA THR A 143 -21.94 -21.47 2.42
C THR A 143 -23.09 -20.71 3.09
N ILE A 144 -24.31 -20.88 2.59
CA ILE A 144 -25.54 -20.35 3.19
C ILE A 144 -26.53 -21.51 3.36
N ASN A 145 -27.15 -21.63 4.54
CA ASN A 145 -28.03 -22.74 4.92
C ASN A 145 -27.36 -24.12 4.66
N GLY A 146 -26.05 -24.22 4.93
CA GLY A 146 -25.24 -25.42 4.69
C GLY A 146 -24.91 -25.70 3.21
N ARG A 147 -25.43 -24.93 2.25
CA ARG A 147 -25.14 -25.09 0.82
C ARG A 147 -24.00 -24.17 0.40
N ARG A 148 -22.98 -24.72 -0.26
CA ARG A 148 -21.90 -23.95 -0.90
C ARG A 148 -22.46 -23.07 -2.02
N ILE A 149 -22.27 -21.76 -1.91
CA ILE A 149 -22.67 -20.79 -2.93
C ILE A 149 -21.49 -20.29 -3.76
N ALA A 150 -20.29 -20.14 -3.17
CA ALA A 150 -19.10 -19.66 -3.86
C ALA A 150 -17.83 -20.31 -3.28
N GLU A 151 -16.81 -20.46 -4.13
CA GLU A 151 -15.49 -20.99 -3.75
C GLU A 151 -14.42 -20.43 -4.68
N ILE A 152 -13.34 -19.93 -4.09
CA ILE A 152 -12.09 -19.53 -4.74
C ILE A 152 -11.06 -20.58 -4.38
N LYS A 153 -10.52 -21.27 -5.39
CA LYS A 153 -9.60 -22.39 -5.23
C LYS A 153 -8.17 -21.99 -5.58
N GLY A 154 -7.22 -22.64 -4.93
CA GLY A 154 -5.80 -22.52 -5.20
C GLY A 154 -5.23 -21.16 -4.79
N LEU A 155 -3.92 -21.06 -4.94
CA LEU A 155 -3.16 -19.84 -4.64
C LEU A 155 -3.41 -18.76 -5.71
N GLY A 156 -3.40 -17.49 -5.30
CA GLY A 156 -3.39 -16.37 -6.21
C GLY A 156 -4.13 -15.13 -5.69
N PRO A 157 -4.07 -14.03 -6.45
CA PRO A 157 -4.42 -12.71 -5.94
C PRO A 157 -5.92 -12.41 -5.92
N MET A 158 -6.37 -11.58 -4.97
CA MET A 158 -7.72 -11.00 -4.93
C MET A 158 -7.81 -9.74 -5.81
N ASN A 159 -7.76 -9.93 -7.13
CA ASN A 159 -7.80 -8.86 -8.13
C ASN A 159 -9.10 -8.83 -8.98
N GLY A 160 -10.14 -9.55 -8.54
CA GLY A 160 -11.40 -9.69 -9.24
C GLY A 160 -11.39 -10.70 -10.40
N GLY A 161 -10.23 -11.25 -10.77
CA GLY A 161 -10.13 -12.24 -11.86
C GLY A 161 -10.69 -13.62 -11.51
N ARG A 162 -10.71 -13.97 -10.21
CA ARG A 162 -11.24 -15.24 -9.70
C ARG A 162 -12.60 -15.08 -9.02
N ALA A 163 -13.00 -13.83 -8.73
CA ALA A 163 -14.23 -13.48 -8.06
C ALA A 163 -15.46 -14.22 -8.61
N LYS A 164 -16.39 -14.53 -7.70
CA LYS A 164 -17.68 -15.15 -7.99
C LYS A 164 -18.79 -14.19 -7.65
N THR A 165 -19.80 -14.13 -8.53
CA THR A 165 -21.06 -13.46 -8.25
C THR A 165 -22.19 -14.46 -8.45
N VAL A 166 -23.00 -14.69 -7.41
CA VAL A 166 -23.94 -15.80 -7.36
C VAL A 166 -25.28 -15.32 -6.80
N GLN A 167 -26.37 -15.71 -7.48
CA GLN A 167 -27.74 -15.43 -7.05
C GLN A 167 -28.25 -16.53 -6.12
N VAL A 168 -28.84 -16.14 -5.00
CA VAL A 168 -29.41 -17.03 -3.99
C VAL A 168 -30.79 -16.51 -3.61
N LYS A 169 -31.83 -17.32 -3.75
CA LYS A 169 -33.18 -16.98 -3.29
C LYS A 169 -33.28 -17.24 -1.80
N LEU A 170 -33.60 -16.20 -1.03
CA LEU A 170 -33.72 -16.28 0.42
C LEU A 170 -35.11 -15.81 0.87
N PRO A 171 -35.80 -16.56 1.75
CA PRO A 171 -36.90 -16.04 2.55
C PRO A 171 -36.50 -14.79 3.35
N LYS A 172 -37.48 -14.06 3.87
CA LYS A 172 -37.19 -13.02 4.88
C LYS A 172 -36.78 -13.70 6.19
N GLY A 173 -35.68 -13.26 6.79
CA GLY A 173 -35.24 -13.74 8.11
C GLY A 173 -33.74 -13.99 8.20
N LEU A 174 -33.34 -14.75 9.23
CA LEU A 174 -31.97 -15.12 9.51
C LEU A 174 -31.61 -16.43 8.80
N HIS A 175 -30.44 -16.46 8.16
CA HIS A 175 -29.93 -17.61 7.43
C HIS A 175 -28.50 -17.93 7.87
N PRO A 176 -28.23 -19.13 8.40
CA PRO A 176 -26.87 -19.54 8.73
C PRO A 176 -25.93 -19.34 7.55
N ILE A 177 -24.83 -18.62 7.77
CA ILE A 177 -23.78 -18.38 6.80
C ILE A 177 -22.44 -18.75 7.43
N ARG A 178 -21.61 -19.43 6.65
CA ARG A 178 -20.24 -19.79 7.03
C ARG A 178 -19.29 -19.41 5.93
N ILE A 179 -18.23 -18.69 6.30
CA ILE A 179 -17.17 -18.19 5.44
C ILE A 179 -15.87 -18.84 5.90
N GLU A 180 -15.12 -19.41 4.96
CA GLU A 180 -13.86 -20.09 5.22
C GLU A 180 -12.79 -19.50 4.32
N TYR A 181 -11.59 -19.33 4.85
CA TYR A 181 -10.49 -18.62 4.20
C TYR A 181 -9.15 -19.25 4.57
N TYR A 182 -8.20 -19.23 3.65
CA TYR A 182 -6.80 -19.55 3.93
C TYR A 182 -5.86 -18.62 3.16
N GLU A 183 -4.75 -18.32 3.82
CA GLU A 183 -3.62 -17.57 3.30
C GLU A 183 -2.37 -18.45 3.32
N ALA A 184 -1.66 -18.54 2.19
CA ALA A 184 -0.36 -19.16 2.14
C ALA A 184 0.74 -18.13 2.43
N THR A 185 1.08 -17.25 1.47
CA THR A 185 2.15 -16.27 1.64
C THR A 185 1.92 -14.95 0.89
N ASN A 186 2.50 -13.90 1.49
CA ASN A 186 2.72 -12.56 0.97
C ASN A 186 1.54 -11.60 1.16
N HIS A 187 0.47 -11.75 0.38
CA HIS A 187 -0.62 -10.78 0.36
C HIS A 187 -1.91 -11.48 0.76
N ASP A 188 -2.55 -10.99 1.81
CA ASP A 188 -3.82 -11.51 2.30
C ASP A 188 -5.00 -10.60 1.91
N GLY A 189 -6.12 -11.22 1.51
CA GLY A 189 -7.33 -10.47 1.22
C GLY A 189 -8.59 -11.30 1.12
N ILE A 190 -9.71 -10.71 1.53
CA ILE A 190 -11.04 -11.33 1.39
C ILE A 190 -12.11 -10.28 1.17
N GLN A 191 -12.96 -10.52 0.18
CA GLN A 191 -14.10 -9.68 -0.15
C GLN A 191 -15.39 -10.49 -0.10
N LEU A 192 -16.34 -10.06 0.72
CA LEU A 192 -17.69 -10.56 0.71
C LEU A 192 -18.68 -9.40 0.67
N GLY A 193 -19.51 -9.38 -0.36
CA GLY A 193 -20.56 -8.39 -0.55
C GLY A 193 -21.88 -9.03 -0.91
N TRP A 194 -22.98 -8.34 -0.65
CA TRP A 194 -24.31 -8.77 -1.04
C TRP A 194 -25.17 -7.63 -1.60
N LYS A 195 -26.15 -7.96 -2.43
CA LYS A 195 -27.16 -7.05 -2.96
C LYS A 195 -28.51 -7.73 -2.88
N GLY A 196 -29.41 -7.18 -2.07
CA GLY A 196 -30.77 -7.71 -1.91
C GLY A 196 -31.76 -7.16 -2.95
N PRO A 197 -33.03 -7.61 -2.89
CA PRO A 197 -34.07 -7.20 -3.83
C PRO A 197 -34.24 -5.68 -3.91
N GLY A 198 -34.09 -5.13 -5.11
CA GLY A 198 -34.25 -3.70 -5.41
C GLY A 198 -33.04 -2.81 -5.04
N MET A 199 -31.95 -3.38 -4.54
CA MET A 199 -30.71 -2.63 -4.29
C MET A 199 -29.92 -2.40 -5.57
N LYS A 200 -29.33 -1.21 -5.71
CA LYS A 200 -28.53 -0.81 -6.89
C LYS A 200 -27.04 -1.11 -6.75
N SER A 201 -26.54 -1.25 -5.51
CA SER A 201 -25.13 -1.43 -5.20
C SER A 201 -24.94 -2.51 -4.16
N PHE A 202 -23.77 -3.17 -4.18
CA PHE A 202 -23.37 -4.09 -3.12
C PHE A 202 -23.22 -3.37 -1.79
N LYS A 203 -23.59 -4.05 -0.71
CA LYS A 203 -23.19 -3.77 0.66
C LYS A 203 -22.10 -4.76 1.04
N TRP A 204 -21.01 -4.26 1.61
CA TRP A 204 -19.85 -5.06 1.98
C TRP A 204 -19.96 -5.51 3.43
N VAL A 205 -19.61 -6.77 3.69
CA VAL A 205 -19.54 -7.35 5.03
C VAL A 205 -18.13 -7.80 5.38
N SER A 206 -17.14 -7.42 4.55
CA SER A 206 -15.71 -7.56 4.79
C SER A 206 -15.06 -6.19 4.95
N GLU A 207 -14.06 -6.09 5.83
CA GLU A 207 -13.31 -4.85 6.04
C GLU A 207 -12.61 -4.40 4.75
N GLN A 208 -12.01 -5.35 4.04
CA GLN A 208 -11.63 -5.14 2.66
C GLN A 208 -12.89 -5.16 1.78
N THR A 209 -13.33 -3.98 1.32
CA THR A 209 -14.41 -3.88 0.33
C THR A 209 -13.87 -4.17 -1.07
N ALA A 210 -14.75 -4.51 -2.05
CA ALA A 210 -14.28 -4.51 -3.45
C ALA A 210 -13.66 -3.17 -3.75
N THR A 211 -12.35 -3.20 -3.99
CA THR A 211 -11.74 -2.06 -4.61
C THR A 211 -12.40 -1.98 -5.98
N ASN A 212 -13.17 -0.91 -6.20
CA ASN A 212 -13.16 -0.27 -7.50
C ASN A 212 -11.72 0.23 -7.70
N THR A 213 -10.74 -0.67 -7.79
CA THR A 213 -9.51 -0.39 -8.50
C THR A 213 -10.02 -0.09 -9.89
N LYS A 214 -10.13 1.21 -10.17
CA LYS A 214 -10.54 1.73 -11.46
C LYS A 214 -9.66 0.98 -12.45
N LYS A 215 -10.20 0.02 -13.21
CA LYS A 215 -9.40 -0.71 -14.18
C LYS A 215 -9.06 0.30 -15.27
N TRP A 216 -7.91 0.93 -15.14
CA TRP A 216 -7.32 1.69 -16.23
C TRP A 216 -6.95 0.69 -17.32
N GLN A 217 -7.02 1.14 -18.57
CA GLN A 217 -6.40 0.38 -19.63
C GLN A 217 -4.90 0.30 -19.32
N GLU A 218 -4.37 -0.92 -19.27
CA GLU A 218 -2.93 -1.12 -19.09
C GLU A 218 -2.17 -0.40 -20.21
N ILE A 219 -1.16 0.37 -19.82
CA ILE A 219 -0.19 1.01 -20.71
C ILE A 219 1.18 0.57 -20.22
N LEU A 220 1.52 -0.69 -20.48
CA LEU A 220 2.81 -1.23 -20.12
C LEU A 220 3.91 -0.52 -20.89
N LEU A 221 4.77 0.22 -20.18
CA LEU A 221 5.95 0.84 -20.78
C LEU A 221 7.03 -0.23 -20.92
N THR A 222 7.37 -0.61 -22.15
CA THR A 222 8.40 -1.62 -22.43
C THR A 222 9.61 -0.98 -23.10
N PRO A 223 10.74 -0.80 -22.38
CA PRO A 223 12.00 -0.38 -22.99
C PRO A 223 12.47 -1.44 -23.99
N LYS A 224 12.55 -1.07 -25.28
CA LYS A 224 13.04 -1.96 -26.35
C LYS A 224 14.50 -1.67 -26.66
N ASP A 225 14.76 -0.54 -27.32
CA ASP A 225 16.10 -0.19 -27.82
C ASP A 225 16.79 0.92 -27.02
N ARG A 226 16.03 1.64 -26.19
CA ARG A 226 16.51 2.75 -25.36
C ARG A 226 15.80 2.80 -24.02
N PRO A 227 16.42 3.40 -22.99
CA PRO A 227 15.76 3.58 -21.71
C PRO A 227 14.50 4.45 -21.82
N ILE A 228 13.51 4.14 -20.99
CA ILE A 228 12.27 4.91 -20.81
C ILE A 228 12.30 5.52 -19.42
N ILE A 229 11.95 6.81 -19.34
CA ILE A 229 11.84 7.53 -18.08
C ILE A 229 10.37 7.65 -17.68
N TYR A 230 10.07 7.30 -16.43
CA TYR A 230 8.74 7.43 -15.82
C TYR A 230 8.82 8.35 -14.60
N ARG A 231 8.18 9.52 -14.69
CA ARG A 231 8.14 10.52 -13.62
C ARG A 231 6.74 10.62 -13.04
N ASN A 232 6.40 9.66 -12.19
CA ASN A 232 5.17 9.66 -11.43
C ASN A 232 5.37 8.94 -10.09
N PHE A 233 4.32 8.82 -9.30
CA PHE A 233 4.37 8.17 -8.00
C PHE A 233 4.63 6.66 -8.16
N ILE A 234 5.74 6.18 -7.60
CA ILE A 234 6.14 4.78 -7.64
C ILE A 234 6.02 4.22 -6.22
N ALA A 235 5.40 3.05 -6.07
CA ALA A 235 5.26 2.40 -4.77
C ALA A 235 6.63 1.95 -4.23
N GLY A 236 6.80 1.96 -2.90
CA GLY A 236 8.07 1.57 -2.25
C GLY A 236 9.18 2.62 -2.30
N THR A 237 8.91 3.83 -2.79
CA THR A 237 9.85 4.96 -2.83
C THR A 237 9.17 6.28 -2.44
N THR A 238 9.84 7.42 -2.66
CA THR A 238 9.35 8.75 -2.31
C THR A 238 8.50 9.37 -3.41
N ALA A 239 7.81 10.47 -3.11
CA ALA A 239 6.93 11.16 -4.05
C ALA A 239 7.65 11.73 -5.28
N ARG A 240 8.95 12.05 -5.17
CA ARG A 240 9.78 12.55 -6.30
C ARG A 240 10.74 11.48 -6.84
N ALA A 241 10.27 10.25 -6.95
CA ALA A 241 11.00 9.19 -7.63
C ALA A 241 10.98 9.33 -9.16
N ILE A 242 12.05 8.88 -9.78
CA ILE A 242 12.27 8.85 -11.22
C ILE A 242 12.55 7.40 -11.59
N GLY A 243 11.56 6.76 -12.21
CA GLY A 243 11.69 5.41 -12.76
C GLY A 243 12.49 5.44 -14.06
N VAL A 244 13.39 4.49 -14.22
CA VAL A 244 14.20 4.28 -15.42
C VAL A 244 14.12 2.80 -15.78
N GLY A 245 13.46 2.51 -16.89
CA GLY A 245 13.41 1.16 -17.44
C GLY A 245 14.43 1.03 -18.54
N PHE A 246 15.34 0.07 -18.44
CA PHE A 246 16.37 -0.19 -19.45
C PHE A 246 15.98 -1.38 -20.34
N PRO A 247 16.47 -1.42 -21.60
CA PRO A 247 16.49 -2.64 -22.38
C PRO A 247 17.06 -3.82 -21.57
N GLY A 248 16.54 -5.03 -21.78
CA GLY A 248 16.97 -6.21 -21.02
C GLY A 248 16.22 -6.43 -19.70
N LYS A 249 15.10 -5.73 -19.46
CA LYS A 249 14.19 -5.94 -18.31
C LYS A 249 14.87 -5.74 -16.95
N VAL A 250 15.75 -4.74 -16.87
CA VAL A 250 16.34 -4.26 -15.61
C VAL A 250 15.96 -2.81 -15.41
N ASN A 251 15.58 -2.46 -14.18
CA ASN A 251 14.91 -1.20 -13.90
C ASN A 251 15.40 -0.59 -12.58
N LEU A 252 15.31 0.73 -12.49
CA LEU A 252 15.74 1.56 -11.37
C LEU A 252 14.65 2.57 -11.00
N ALA A 253 14.50 2.85 -9.71
CA ALA A 253 13.86 4.08 -9.23
C ALA A 253 14.92 4.91 -8.50
N TRP A 254 15.16 6.13 -8.96
CA TRP A 254 16.06 7.10 -8.33
C TRP A 254 15.25 8.20 -7.65
N SER A 255 15.51 8.48 -6.37
CA SER A 255 14.72 9.43 -5.60
C SER A 255 15.39 10.80 -5.53
N ALA A 256 14.70 11.83 -6.04
CA ALA A 256 15.12 13.22 -5.86
C ALA A 256 14.91 13.76 -4.44
N ASP A 257 14.15 13.06 -3.61
CA ASP A 257 13.99 13.40 -2.19
C ASP A 257 15.16 12.83 -1.36
N LEU A 258 15.58 11.59 -1.65
CA LEU A 258 16.69 10.92 -0.96
C LEU A 258 18.07 11.31 -1.52
N LEU A 259 18.11 11.84 -2.76
CA LEU A 259 19.32 12.09 -3.54
C LEU A 259 20.13 10.81 -3.80
N ALA A 260 19.43 9.69 -3.99
CA ALA A 260 20.01 8.35 -4.06
C ALA A 260 19.10 7.38 -4.84
N PRO A 261 19.64 6.27 -5.35
CA PRO A 261 18.82 5.19 -5.89
C PRO A 261 18.00 4.54 -4.75
N ALA A 262 16.72 4.27 -5.01
CA ALA A 262 15.78 3.74 -4.03
C ALA A 262 15.49 2.26 -4.27
N LEU A 263 15.15 1.86 -5.50
CA LEU A 263 14.72 0.50 -5.84
C LEU A 263 15.40 -0.02 -7.09
N LEU A 264 15.65 -1.33 -7.12
CA LEU A 264 15.97 -2.10 -8.33
C LEU A 264 14.94 -3.21 -8.51
N TRP A 265 14.48 -3.42 -9.74
CA TRP A 265 13.57 -4.53 -10.07
C TRP A 265 13.88 -5.14 -11.43
N LYS A 266 13.55 -6.42 -11.57
CA LYS A 266 13.75 -7.23 -12.78
C LYS A 266 12.40 -7.58 -13.40
N GLY A 267 12.34 -7.65 -14.72
CA GLY A 267 11.11 -7.93 -15.45
C GLY A 267 10.54 -6.67 -16.09
N ASP A 268 9.22 -6.64 -16.24
CA ASP A 268 8.56 -5.54 -16.93
C ASP A 268 8.72 -4.23 -16.13
N PHE A 269 8.82 -3.11 -16.84
CA PHE A 269 9.22 -1.85 -16.22
C PHE A 269 8.09 -1.29 -15.35
N ILE A 270 7.02 -0.76 -15.96
CA ILE A 270 5.91 -0.17 -15.22
C ILE A 270 4.66 -0.05 -16.10
N ASP A 271 3.48 -0.25 -15.50
CA ASP A 271 2.20 0.08 -16.12
C ASP A 271 1.87 1.57 -15.87
N ALA A 272 1.92 2.38 -16.92
CA ALA A 272 1.60 3.80 -16.83
C ALA A 272 0.10 4.11 -16.87
N GLY A 273 -0.75 3.10 -17.11
CA GLY A 273 -2.19 3.28 -17.31
C GLY A 273 -2.86 4.06 -16.17
N ARG A 274 -2.49 3.74 -14.92
CA ARG A 274 -2.98 4.42 -13.71
C ARG A 274 -2.86 5.94 -13.79
N HIS A 275 -1.72 6.42 -14.26
CA HIS A 275 -1.41 7.84 -14.27
C HIS A 275 -1.70 8.51 -15.61
N TRP A 276 -2.06 7.74 -16.62
CA TRP A 276 -2.55 8.25 -17.89
C TRP A 276 -4.06 8.51 -17.87
N THR A 277 -4.79 7.90 -16.94
CA THR A 277 -6.23 8.09 -16.76
C THR A 277 -6.55 9.12 -15.66
N ASP A 278 -7.50 10.01 -15.96
CA ASP A 278 -8.02 11.05 -15.06
C ASP A 278 -6.94 11.94 -14.43
N ARG A 279 -6.88 12.02 -13.09
CA ARG A 279 -5.94 12.84 -12.32
C ARG A 279 -4.72 12.06 -11.84
N GLY A 280 -4.57 10.80 -12.27
CA GLY A 280 -3.41 9.97 -11.94
C GLY A 280 -3.08 9.90 -10.44
N GLN A 281 -4.05 9.47 -9.61
CA GLN A 281 -3.86 9.38 -8.16
C GLN A 281 -3.30 8.03 -7.68
N GLY A 282 -2.44 8.10 -6.66
CA GLY A 282 -1.88 6.96 -5.93
C GLY A 282 -0.51 6.53 -6.45
N ASN A 283 0.02 5.43 -5.92
CA ASN A 283 1.35 4.93 -6.27
C ASN A 283 1.23 3.75 -7.23
N GLN A 284 2.02 3.76 -8.31
CA GLN A 284 2.10 2.63 -9.23
C GLN A 284 3.19 1.67 -8.76
N GLU A 285 2.85 0.40 -8.58
CA GLU A 285 3.82 -0.64 -8.27
C GLU A 285 4.71 -0.96 -9.48
N PRO A 286 5.98 -1.31 -9.26
CA PRO A 286 6.81 -1.93 -10.29
C PRO A 286 6.07 -3.13 -10.93
N ALA A 287 6.04 -3.19 -12.25
CA ALA A 287 5.36 -4.30 -12.95
C ALA A 287 6.16 -5.61 -12.86
N GLY A 288 7.48 -5.50 -12.66
CA GLY A 288 8.38 -6.62 -12.41
C GLY A 288 8.67 -6.84 -10.92
N GLN A 289 9.43 -7.90 -10.63
CA GLN A 289 9.81 -8.26 -9.28
C GLN A 289 10.84 -7.28 -8.71
N VAL A 290 10.50 -6.59 -7.62
CA VAL A 290 11.47 -5.81 -6.84
C VAL A 290 12.49 -6.77 -6.22
N VAL A 291 13.75 -6.57 -6.57
CA VAL A 291 14.85 -7.44 -6.12
C VAL A 291 15.77 -6.76 -5.12
N ALA A 292 15.80 -5.43 -5.08
CA ALA A 292 16.57 -4.71 -4.07
C ALA A 292 15.95 -3.36 -3.72
N LYS A 293 16.04 -3.00 -2.44
CA LYS A 293 15.80 -1.66 -1.92
C LYS A 293 17.15 -1.08 -1.50
N LEU A 294 17.63 -0.11 -2.27
CA LEU A 294 18.97 0.47 -2.09
C LEU A 294 18.98 1.54 -1.00
N SER A 295 17.91 2.33 -0.88
CA SER A 295 17.77 3.33 0.20
C SER A 295 16.31 3.66 0.50
N ASP A 296 16.05 4.10 1.73
CA ASP A 296 14.78 4.69 2.20
C ASP A 296 14.94 5.99 2.99
N LYS A 297 16.19 6.40 3.23
CA LYS A 297 16.52 7.62 3.94
C LYS A 297 17.59 8.38 3.19
N ARG A 298 17.59 9.69 3.38
CA ARG A 298 18.60 10.58 2.83
C ARG A 298 19.92 10.34 3.56
N LEU A 299 21.00 10.18 2.78
CA LEU A 299 22.35 9.90 3.31
C LEU A 299 23.35 11.02 3.00
N LEU A 300 23.07 11.85 1.99
CA LEU A 300 23.88 13.03 1.69
C LEU A 300 23.57 14.18 2.66
N PRO A 301 24.52 15.12 2.87
CA PRO A 301 24.33 16.27 3.76
C PRO A 301 23.09 17.10 3.44
N ASP A 302 22.53 17.78 4.44
CA ASP A 302 21.24 18.46 4.30
C ASP A 302 21.24 19.57 3.23
N HIS A 303 22.38 20.23 3.05
CA HIS A 303 22.59 21.27 2.06
C HIS A 303 22.82 20.74 0.62
N ALA A 304 22.83 19.42 0.42
CA ALA A 304 22.86 18.84 -0.91
C ALA A 304 21.55 19.12 -1.65
N VAL A 305 21.60 19.42 -2.95
CA VAL A 305 20.42 19.80 -3.73
C VAL A 305 20.41 19.11 -5.08
N PHE A 306 19.32 18.41 -5.39
CA PHE A 306 19.09 17.86 -6.72
C PHE A 306 19.03 18.97 -7.78
N LYS A 307 19.77 18.80 -8.87
CA LYS A 307 19.80 19.76 -10.00
C LYS A 307 19.11 19.28 -11.26
N GLY A 308 18.65 18.04 -11.27
CA GLY A 308 18.03 17.41 -12.42
C GLY A 308 18.88 16.27 -12.94
N TYR A 309 18.57 15.81 -14.15
CA TYR A 309 19.32 14.78 -14.83
C TYR A 309 19.41 15.09 -16.32
N LYS A 310 20.45 14.56 -16.96
CA LYS A 310 20.63 14.60 -18.42
C LYS A 310 20.60 13.18 -18.96
N LEU A 311 20.17 13.03 -20.20
CA LEU A 311 20.22 11.76 -20.92
C LEU A 311 21.36 11.81 -21.93
N ASP A 312 22.15 10.75 -22.01
CA ASP A 312 23.13 10.59 -23.08
C ASP A 312 22.45 10.23 -24.42
N ALA A 313 23.24 10.07 -25.49
CA ALA A 313 22.71 9.73 -26.82
C ALA A 313 21.97 8.38 -26.87
N LYS A 314 22.26 7.46 -25.94
CA LYS A 314 21.58 6.17 -25.80
C LYS A 314 20.35 6.27 -24.90
N GLY A 315 20.12 7.42 -24.25
CA GLY A 315 19.02 7.65 -23.33
C GLY A 315 19.33 7.29 -21.86
N ASN A 316 20.59 6.97 -21.54
CA ASN A 316 21.00 6.65 -20.17
C ASN A 316 21.05 7.92 -19.31
N PRO A 317 20.51 7.90 -18.08
CA PRO A 317 20.49 9.08 -17.23
C PRO A 317 21.79 9.29 -16.45
N THR A 318 22.16 10.56 -16.31
CA THR A 318 23.08 11.07 -15.29
C THR A 318 22.34 12.05 -14.40
N PHE A 319 22.18 11.71 -13.11
CA PHE A 319 21.58 12.57 -12.09
C PHE A 319 22.65 13.50 -11.50
N GLU A 320 22.31 14.77 -11.32
CA GLU A 320 23.23 15.80 -10.84
C GLU A 320 22.79 16.31 -9.46
N ILE A 321 23.69 16.26 -8.50
CA ILE A 321 23.50 16.74 -7.13
C ILE A 321 24.58 17.78 -6.85
N ARG A 322 24.18 18.96 -6.37
CA ARG A 322 25.12 19.94 -5.85
C ARG A 322 25.32 19.72 -4.36
N VAL A 323 26.56 19.68 -3.89
CA VAL A 323 26.92 19.59 -2.47
C VAL A 323 27.91 20.73 -2.17
N GLY A 324 27.41 21.83 -1.63
CA GLY A 324 28.19 23.07 -1.53
C GLY A 324 28.60 23.58 -2.91
N GLU A 325 29.91 23.75 -3.13
CA GLU A 325 30.50 24.12 -4.42
C GLU A 325 30.83 22.90 -5.31
N GLN A 326 30.65 21.68 -4.79
CA GLN A 326 30.94 20.44 -5.50
C GLN A 326 29.73 19.98 -6.31
N THR A 327 29.96 19.27 -7.41
CA THR A 327 28.92 18.52 -8.13
C THR A 327 29.21 17.03 -8.04
N LEU A 328 28.22 16.28 -7.57
CA LEU A 328 28.18 14.83 -7.55
C LEU A 328 27.27 14.37 -8.70
N SER A 329 27.83 13.60 -9.63
CA SER A 329 27.10 13.02 -10.76
C SER A 329 26.92 11.52 -10.55
N ASP A 330 25.71 11.00 -10.78
CA ASP A 330 25.31 9.60 -10.61
C ASP A 330 24.71 9.07 -11.92
N ARG A 331 25.53 8.38 -12.72
CA ARG A 331 25.20 7.89 -14.07
C ARG A 331 24.83 6.42 -14.04
N TRP A 332 23.80 6.04 -14.78
CA TRP A 332 23.29 4.66 -14.85
C TRP A 332 23.13 4.17 -16.28
N GLN A 333 23.57 2.96 -16.58
CA GLN A 333 23.38 2.31 -17.88
C GLN A 333 23.21 0.77 -17.73
N PRO A 334 22.61 0.08 -18.70
CA PRO A 334 22.56 -1.39 -18.67
C PRO A 334 23.92 -1.98 -19.04
N THR A 335 24.23 -3.17 -18.52
CA THR A 335 25.38 -3.96 -18.95
C THR A 335 24.98 -5.00 -19.98
N ASP A 336 25.93 -5.46 -20.79
CA ASP A 336 25.69 -6.51 -21.81
C ASP A 336 25.25 -7.85 -21.19
N GLU A 337 25.57 -8.09 -19.92
CA GLU A 337 25.21 -9.30 -19.17
C GLU A 337 23.80 -9.22 -18.52
N GLY A 338 23.03 -8.18 -18.81
CA GLY A 338 21.70 -7.99 -18.23
C GLY A 338 21.72 -7.47 -16.79
N GLY A 339 22.74 -6.68 -16.45
CA GLY A 339 22.89 -5.97 -15.18
C GLY A 339 22.77 -4.46 -15.34
N LEU A 340 23.17 -3.73 -14.30
CA LEU A 340 23.28 -2.27 -14.31
C LEU A 340 24.69 -1.84 -13.93
N GLU A 341 25.24 -0.89 -14.68
CA GLU A 341 26.44 -0.15 -14.31
C GLU A 341 26.02 1.23 -13.78
N ARG A 342 26.56 1.57 -12.61
CA ARG A 342 26.46 2.89 -12.00
C ARG A 342 27.84 3.52 -11.91
N VAL A 343 27.98 4.76 -12.32
CA VAL A 343 29.21 5.55 -12.17
C VAL A 343 28.90 6.79 -11.35
N ILE A 344 29.56 6.91 -10.20
CA ILE A 344 29.43 8.04 -9.29
C ILE A 344 30.72 8.86 -9.37
N SER A 345 30.64 10.16 -9.62
CA SER A 345 31.82 11.02 -9.78
C SER A 345 31.64 12.36 -9.05
N LEU A 346 32.74 12.88 -8.49
CA LEU A 346 32.76 14.15 -7.75
C LEU A 346 33.70 15.13 -8.44
N THR A 347 33.24 16.34 -8.78
CA THR A 347 34.04 17.27 -9.59
C THR A 347 35.31 17.78 -8.91
N SER A 348 35.22 18.15 -7.64
CA SER A 348 36.28 18.86 -6.90
C SER A 348 35.93 18.88 -5.41
N GLY A 349 36.84 19.35 -4.55
CA GLY A 349 36.58 19.62 -3.13
C GLY A 349 36.90 18.46 -2.16
N PRO A 350 36.48 18.57 -0.88
CA PRO A 350 36.77 17.58 0.16
C PRO A 350 36.12 16.22 -0.12
N GLY A 351 36.58 15.19 0.60
CA GLY A 351 36.03 13.84 0.51
C GLY A 351 34.53 13.81 0.82
N LEU A 352 33.74 13.24 -0.09
CA LEU A 352 32.31 13.02 0.08
C LEU A 352 32.02 11.53 0.09
N GLU A 353 31.30 11.10 1.11
CA GLU A 353 30.87 9.72 1.22
C GLU A 353 29.60 9.48 0.40
N VAL A 354 29.60 8.42 -0.40
CA VAL A 354 28.53 8.07 -1.33
C VAL A 354 28.05 6.65 -1.09
N LEU A 355 26.73 6.46 -1.15
CA LEU A 355 26.11 5.14 -1.06
C LEU A 355 26.44 4.31 -2.31
N LEU A 356 26.93 3.09 -2.13
CA LEU A 356 27.13 2.11 -3.22
C LEU A 356 25.92 1.17 -3.30
N ALA A 357 25.70 0.35 -2.28
CA ALA A 357 24.63 -0.63 -2.22
C ALA A 357 24.48 -1.15 -0.78
N PRO A 358 23.35 -1.78 -0.43
CA PRO A 358 23.28 -2.63 0.74
C PRO A 358 24.33 -3.75 0.69
N HIS A 359 24.95 -4.07 1.83
CA HIS A 359 25.99 -5.10 1.90
C HIS A 359 25.41 -6.47 1.51
N ASP A 360 24.30 -6.84 2.15
CA ASP A 360 23.59 -8.09 1.91
C ASP A 360 22.30 -7.84 1.10
N MET A 361 22.38 -8.02 -0.21
CA MET A 361 21.22 -8.01 -1.11
C MET A 361 20.83 -9.43 -1.54
N LYS A 362 19.55 -9.78 -1.39
CA LYS A 362 18.99 -11.00 -1.97
C LYS A 362 18.71 -10.79 -3.46
N GLY A 363 19.02 -11.77 -4.30
CA GLY A 363 18.70 -11.72 -5.74
C GLY A 363 19.56 -10.80 -6.62
N VAL A 364 20.34 -9.88 -6.04
CA VAL A 364 21.27 -8.98 -6.76
C VAL A 364 22.66 -9.09 -6.16
N GLY A 365 23.65 -9.49 -6.96
CA GLY A 365 25.06 -9.33 -6.62
C GLY A 365 25.53 -7.92 -6.99
N TRP A 366 26.57 -7.42 -6.32
CA TRP A 366 27.19 -6.17 -6.70
C TRP A 366 28.69 -6.18 -6.45
N GLN A 367 29.41 -5.37 -7.21
CA GLN A 367 30.85 -5.14 -7.06
C GLN A 367 31.17 -3.68 -7.33
N ALA A 368 32.06 -3.10 -6.53
CA ALA A 368 32.63 -1.78 -6.78
C ALA A 368 34.02 -1.92 -7.41
N GLY A 369 34.40 -0.95 -8.24
CA GLY A 369 35.76 -0.81 -8.76
C GLY A 369 36.78 -0.51 -7.65
N LYS A 370 37.98 -0.06 -8.02
CA LYS A 370 39.06 0.26 -7.06
C LYS A 370 38.70 1.47 -6.18
N ALA A 371 37.91 1.24 -5.14
CA ALA A 371 37.58 2.20 -4.09
C ALA A 371 37.58 1.48 -2.74
N GLU A 372 38.15 2.10 -1.71
CA GLU A 372 37.99 1.62 -0.34
C GLU A 372 36.53 1.71 0.06
N THR A 373 35.97 0.58 0.51
CA THR A 373 34.57 0.47 0.88
C THR A 373 34.43 0.31 2.39
N THR A 374 33.55 1.10 2.99
CA THR A 374 33.15 0.95 4.40
C THR A 374 31.71 0.44 4.46
N THR A 375 31.39 -0.37 5.47
CA THR A 375 30.03 -0.89 5.66
C THR A 375 29.51 -0.51 7.05
N ARG A 376 28.28 0.01 7.10
CA ARG A 376 27.54 0.32 8.33
C ARG A 376 26.04 0.14 8.11
N ASP A 377 25.33 -0.39 9.10
CA ASP A 377 23.87 -0.61 9.02
C ASP A 377 23.41 -1.33 7.75
N ASN A 378 24.15 -2.38 7.34
CA ASN A 378 23.93 -3.11 6.09
C ASN A 378 24.00 -2.23 4.82
N GLN A 379 24.68 -1.09 4.87
CA GLN A 379 24.91 -0.21 3.72
C GLN A 379 26.41 -0.07 3.49
N SER A 380 26.83 -0.21 2.24
CA SER A 380 28.22 -0.05 1.82
C SER A 380 28.43 1.29 1.12
N PHE A 381 29.52 1.96 1.47
CA PHE A 381 29.86 3.32 1.07
C PHE A 381 31.27 3.39 0.50
N ALA A 382 31.53 4.38 -0.36
CA ALA A 382 32.88 4.82 -0.70
C ALA A 382 33.03 6.31 -0.36
N THR A 383 34.25 6.74 -0.03
CA THR A 383 34.58 8.16 0.07
C THR A 383 35.30 8.60 -1.20
N LEU A 384 34.70 9.54 -1.93
CA LEU A 384 35.29 10.12 -3.15
C LEU A 384 35.91 11.48 -2.84
N LYS A 385 37.16 11.69 -3.25
CA LYS A 385 37.79 13.01 -3.28
C LYS A 385 37.45 13.75 -4.56
N GLY A 386 37.68 15.06 -4.59
CA GLY A 386 37.50 15.85 -5.80
C GLY A 386 38.29 15.30 -7.00
N GLY A 387 37.61 15.07 -8.11
CA GLY A 387 38.15 14.47 -9.32
C GLY A 387 38.10 12.94 -9.37
N GLU A 388 37.67 12.28 -8.29
CA GLU A 388 37.54 10.82 -8.24
C GLU A 388 36.16 10.34 -8.70
N GLN A 389 36.12 9.08 -9.10
CA GLN A 389 34.90 8.36 -9.43
C GLN A 389 34.96 6.92 -8.93
N VAL A 390 33.80 6.31 -8.71
CA VAL A 390 33.64 4.88 -8.45
C VAL A 390 32.60 4.30 -9.41
N THR A 391 32.92 3.14 -9.97
CA THR A 391 32.00 2.34 -10.77
C THR A 391 31.45 1.20 -9.92
N VAL A 392 30.15 0.96 -9.97
CA VAL A 392 29.47 -0.15 -9.31
C VAL A 392 28.72 -0.96 -10.38
N ILE A 393 28.92 -2.26 -10.39
CA ILE A 393 28.19 -3.20 -11.26
C ILE A 393 27.21 -3.98 -10.40
N TYR A 394 25.93 -3.95 -10.77
CA TYR A 394 24.87 -4.76 -10.18
C TYR A 394 24.51 -5.90 -11.13
N THR A 395 24.63 -7.14 -10.66
CA THR A 395 24.35 -8.36 -11.40
C THR A 395 23.09 -9.02 -10.86
N PHE A 396 22.05 -9.09 -11.67
CA PHE A 396 20.79 -9.72 -11.29
C PHE A 396 20.95 -11.23 -11.40
N LYS A 397 20.70 -11.96 -10.31
CA LYS A 397 20.77 -13.43 -10.34
C LYS A 397 19.69 -13.95 -11.31
N LYS A 398 20.01 -15.05 -11.98
CA LYS A 398 19.12 -15.65 -12.99
C LYS A 398 17.81 -16.08 -12.37
#